data_AF-A0A316P5A3-F1
#
_entry.id   AF-A0A316P5A3-F1
#
_cell.length_a   1.000
_cell.length_b   1.000
_cell.length_c   1.000
_cell.angle_alpha   90.00
_cell.angle_beta   90.00
_cell.angle_gamma   90.00
#
_symmetry.space_group_name_H-M   'P 1'
#
loop_
_entity.id
_entity.type
_entity.pdbx_description
1 polymer ?
#
loop_
_entity_poly.entity_id
_entity_poly.type
_entity_poly.pdbx_seq_one_letter_code
_entity_poly.pdbx_strand_id
1 'polypeptide(L)'
;MKKNLKQLVMVLILAIMIFPASVRAEGNNCFGDDLKGADQEAFSTLIDEIQCIKEAHPEFNDERILEIIDQNHTKFERGISDIWNSLTDSEKKLCIRYPFAALKVNTAKNIATSKTESKFGMNGLGDRSDAFRHGIWNAEMTILIGKEKAELFATAHEDKDVTGNESDGYPKAAHRDMDLHNNAVGREIGEDNNKATEEEMADIIYNEVMSPETQFVWLHE
;
A
#
# COMPACT_ATOMS: atom_id res chain seq x y z
N MET A 1 30.21 24.22 -69.24
CA MET A 1 29.67 22.97 -69.83
C MET A 1 30.33 21.77 -69.15
N LYS A 2 29.50 20.86 -68.62
CA LYS A 2 29.69 19.40 -68.39
C LYS A 2 31.09 18.90 -67.99
N LYS A 3 31.21 18.47 -66.72
CA LYS A 3 31.20 17.07 -66.22
C LYS A 3 32.56 16.39 -66.36
N ASN A 4 33.06 15.81 -65.27
CA ASN A 4 33.18 14.35 -65.17
C ASN A 4 33.45 13.90 -63.73
N LEU A 5 32.42 13.27 -63.18
CA LEU A 5 32.40 12.44 -61.98
C LEU A 5 33.28 11.21 -62.23
N LYS A 6 34.24 10.94 -61.34
CA LYS A 6 34.87 9.61 -61.21
C LYS A 6 34.67 9.11 -59.79
N GLN A 7 34.01 7.96 -59.71
CA GLN A 7 33.77 7.18 -58.51
C GLN A 7 35.08 6.62 -57.96
N LEU A 8 35.23 6.55 -56.64
CA LEU A 8 36.02 5.54 -55.93
C LEU A 8 35.45 5.40 -54.51
N VAL A 9 34.55 4.44 -54.29
CA VAL A 9 34.75 3.19 -53.53
C VAL A 9 34.81 3.38 -52.01
N MET A 10 33.77 2.82 -51.37
CA MET A 10 33.60 2.51 -49.96
C MET A 10 34.81 1.88 -49.28
N VAL A 11 35.10 2.30 -48.04
CA VAL A 11 35.26 1.39 -46.88
C VAL A 11 34.83 2.16 -45.61
N LEU A 12 33.69 1.79 -45.05
CA LEU A 12 33.23 2.21 -43.72
C LEU A 12 33.69 1.12 -42.73
N ILE A 13 34.68 1.42 -41.88
CA ILE A 13 35.00 0.60 -40.70
C ILE A 13 34.50 1.38 -39.49
N LEU A 14 33.28 1.05 -39.02
CA LEU A 14 32.88 1.36 -37.66
C LEU A 14 33.02 0.06 -36.85
N ALA A 15 33.98 0.06 -35.93
CA ALA A 15 34.16 -1.01 -34.97
C ALA A 15 32.91 -1.12 -34.08
N ILE A 16 32.26 -2.28 -34.12
CA ILE A 16 31.20 -2.64 -33.19
C ILE A 16 31.89 -2.98 -31.86
N MET A 17 31.87 -2.05 -30.91
CA MET A 17 32.12 -2.38 -29.50
C MET A 17 30.83 -3.00 -28.95
N ILE A 18 30.80 -4.33 -28.91
CA ILE A 18 29.77 -5.09 -28.19
C ILE A 18 30.05 -4.91 -26.70
N PHE A 19 29.35 -3.98 -26.07
CA PHE A 19 29.16 -4.02 -24.62
C PHE A 19 28.01 -4.98 -24.33
N PRO A 20 28.17 -5.98 -23.45
CA PRO A 20 27.01 -6.68 -22.92
C PRO A 20 26.22 -5.66 -22.09
N ALA A 21 25.06 -5.25 -22.59
CA ALA A 21 24.09 -4.56 -21.77
C ALA A 21 23.72 -5.52 -20.64
N SER A 22 24.24 -5.25 -19.44
CA SER A 22 23.69 -5.84 -18.22
C SER A 22 22.27 -5.33 -18.10
N VAL A 23 21.30 -6.14 -18.50
CA VAL A 23 19.89 -5.96 -18.18
C VAL A 23 19.79 -6.08 -16.66
N ARG A 24 19.83 -4.93 -15.97
CA ARG A 24 19.28 -4.82 -14.63
C ARG A 24 17.79 -4.59 -14.85
N ALA A 25 16.99 -5.59 -14.50
CA ALA A 25 15.59 -5.35 -14.20
C ALA A 25 15.58 -4.46 -12.95
N GLU A 26 15.43 -3.16 -13.13
CA GLU A 26 15.04 -2.26 -12.06
C GLU A 26 13.63 -2.66 -11.63
N GLY A 27 13.55 -3.27 -10.44
CA GLY A 27 12.30 -3.39 -9.71
C GLY A 27 11.71 -1.99 -9.56
N ASN A 28 10.45 -1.87 -9.95
CA ASN A 28 9.75 -0.62 -10.14
C ASN A 28 9.43 0.06 -8.80
N ASN A 29 10.43 0.66 -8.15
CA ASN A 29 10.26 1.63 -7.07
C ASN A 29 10.28 3.03 -7.67
N CYS A 30 9.15 3.46 -8.24
CA CYS A 30 8.92 4.82 -8.73
C CYS A 30 7.42 5.14 -8.74
N PHE A 31 6.79 5.18 -7.57
CA PHE A 31 5.60 6.02 -7.39
C PHE A 31 5.93 7.10 -6.37
N GLY A 32 6.43 8.21 -6.91
CA GLY A 32 6.88 9.38 -6.16
C GLY A 32 5.73 10.17 -5.55
N ASP A 33 6.11 10.93 -4.53
CA ASP A 33 5.36 11.75 -3.57
C ASP A 33 4.14 12.56 -4.04
N ASP A 34 3.92 12.77 -5.34
CA ASP A 34 2.78 13.57 -5.87
C ASP A 34 1.45 12.77 -5.97
N LEU A 35 1.47 11.47 -5.71
CA LEU A 35 0.30 10.59 -5.88
C LEU A 35 -0.51 10.35 -4.60
N LYS A 36 0.06 10.60 -3.42
CA LYS A 36 -0.64 10.39 -2.14
C LYS A 36 -1.93 11.22 -2.04
N GLY A 37 -1.93 12.44 -2.61
CA GLY A 37 -3.09 13.34 -2.65
C GLY A 37 -4.16 12.91 -3.67
N ALA A 38 -3.76 12.53 -4.88
CA ALA A 38 -4.66 12.07 -5.93
C ALA A 38 -5.36 10.74 -5.54
N ASP A 39 -4.62 9.84 -4.88
CA ASP A 39 -5.16 8.57 -4.38
C ASP A 39 -6.18 8.77 -3.25
N GLN A 40 -5.97 9.78 -2.38
CA GLN A 40 -6.92 10.11 -1.32
C GLN A 40 -8.23 10.70 -1.88
N GLU A 41 -8.16 11.57 -2.89
CA GLU A 41 -9.35 12.14 -3.54
C GLU A 41 -10.12 11.08 -4.33
N ALA A 42 -9.42 10.22 -5.08
CA ALA A 42 -10.02 9.11 -5.80
C ALA A 42 -10.68 8.10 -4.85
N PHE A 43 -10.03 7.79 -3.71
CA PHE A 43 -10.64 6.94 -2.70
C PHE A 43 -11.85 7.60 -2.03
N SER A 44 -11.82 8.92 -1.81
CA SER A 44 -13.00 9.65 -1.33
C SER A 44 -14.18 9.53 -2.30
N THR A 45 -13.91 9.68 -3.60
CA THR A 45 -14.93 9.57 -4.65
C THR A 45 -15.55 8.17 -4.68
N LEU A 46 -14.75 7.11 -4.51
CA LEU A 46 -15.25 5.75 -4.38
C LEU A 46 -16.19 5.60 -3.17
N ILE A 47 -15.83 6.19 -2.02
CA ILE A 47 -16.66 6.13 -0.82
C ILE A 47 -17.97 6.93 -1.01
N ASP A 48 -17.92 8.06 -1.70
CA ASP A 48 -19.11 8.85 -2.04
C ASP A 48 -20.05 8.08 -2.98
N GLU A 49 -19.50 7.33 -3.95
CA GLU A 49 -20.29 6.44 -4.83
C GLU A 49 -21.02 5.36 -4.02
N ILE A 50 -20.31 4.69 -3.10
CA ILE A 50 -20.91 3.70 -2.19
C ILE A 50 -22.05 4.33 -1.39
N GLN A 51 -21.86 5.54 -0.84
CA GLN A 51 -22.89 6.23 -0.07
C GLN A 51 -24.10 6.60 -0.92
N CYS A 52 -23.89 7.13 -2.13
CA CYS A 52 -24.96 7.46 -3.06
C CYS A 52 -25.84 6.23 -3.37
N ILE A 53 -25.24 5.05 -3.57
CA ILE A 53 -26.00 3.81 -3.80
C ILE A 53 -26.80 3.43 -2.54
N LYS A 54 -26.19 3.49 -1.35
CA LYS A 54 -26.87 3.16 -0.08
C LYS A 54 -28.06 4.08 0.20
N GLU A 55 -27.94 5.36 -0.10
CA GLU A 55 -29.00 6.35 0.08
C GLU A 55 -30.12 6.18 -0.95
N ALA A 56 -29.77 5.90 -2.20
CA ALA A 56 -30.73 5.68 -3.27
C ALA A 56 -31.49 4.34 -3.12
N HIS A 57 -30.84 3.33 -2.54
CA HIS A 57 -31.35 1.96 -2.43
C HIS A 57 -31.17 1.39 -1.00
N PRO A 58 -31.92 1.90 0.00
CA PRO A 58 -31.82 1.42 1.39
C PRO A 58 -32.24 -0.05 1.57
N GLU A 59 -32.90 -0.65 0.57
CA GLU A 59 -33.28 -2.05 0.55
C GLU A 59 -32.16 -3.00 0.13
N PHE A 60 -31.07 -2.49 -0.46
CA PHE A 60 -29.95 -3.33 -0.87
C PHE A 60 -29.12 -3.75 0.33
N ASN A 61 -28.76 -5.04 0.37
CA ASN A 61 -27.76 -5.55 1.28
C ASN A 61 -26.35 -5.28 0.76
N ASP A 62 -25.35 -5.47 1.62
CA ASP A 62 -23.95 -5.22 1.28
C ASP A 62 -23.49 -6.06 0.06
N GLU A 63 -23.99 -7.29 -0.09
CA GLU A 63 -23.67 -8.15 -1.24
C GLU A 63 -24.18 -7.56 -2.57
N ARG A 64 -25.39 -7.02 -2.58
CA ARG A 64 -25.95 -6.40 -3.79
C ARG A 64 -25.19 -5.14 -4.18
N ILE A 65 -24.77 -4.34 -3.19
CA ILE A 65 -23.96 -3.15 -3.44
C ILE A 65 -22.58 -3.55 -3.97
N LEU A 66 -21.99 -4.60 -3.42
CA LEU A 66 -20.70 -5.15 -3.88
C LEU A 66 -20.77 -5.52 -5.36
N GLU A 67 -21.81 -6.24 -5.78
CA GLU A 67 -22.02 -6.60 -7.20
C GLU A 67 -22.10 -5.36 -8.11
N ILE A 68 -22.76 -4.29 -7.66
CA ILE A 68 -22.92 -3.06 -8.44
C ILE A 68 -21.57 -2.34 -8.59
N ILE A 69 -20.84 -2.13 -7.47
CA ILE A 69 -19.55 -1.45 -7.48
C ILE A 69 -18.52 -2.26 -8.28
N ASP A 70 -18.47 -3.58 -8.12
CA ASP A 70 -17.61 -4.45 -8.93
C ASP A 70 -17.93 -4.30 -10.42
N GLN A 71 -19.21 -4.28 -10.80
CA GLN A 71 -19.63 -4.07 -12.19
C GLN A 71 -19.17 -2.70 -12.73
N ASN A 72 -19.34 -1.64 -11.94
CA ASN A 72 -18.94 -0.27 -12.31
C ASN A 72 -17.43 -0.15 -12.53
N HIS A 73 -16.62 -0.84 -11.73
CA HIS A 73 -15.15 -0.78 -11.79
C HIS A 73 -14.50 -1.96 -12.52
N THR A 74 -15.26 -2.70 -13.34
CA THR A 74 -14.69 -3.84 -14.08
C THR A 74 -13.68 -3.42 -15.15
N LYS A 75 -13.84 -2.30 -15.90
CA LYS A 75 -13.01 -2.07 -17.11
C LYS A 75 -12.72 -0.65 -17.65
N PHE A 76 -13.21 0.48 -17.10
CA PHE A 76 -13.18 1.72 -17.92
C PHE A 76 -12.63 3.04 -17.33
N GLU A 77 -12.31 3.16 -16.04
CA GLU A 77 -11.72 4.40 -15.51
C GLU A 77 -10.46 4.13 -14.68
N ARG A 78 -9.31 4.66 -15.15
CA ARG A 78 -8.02 4.62 -14.44
C ARG A 78 -8.13 5.42 -13.13
N GLY A 79 -7.51 4.94 -12.05
CA GLY A 79 -7.56 5.58 -10.74
C GLY A 79 -8.53 4.88 -9.78
N ILE A 80 -9.82 5.22 -9.79
CA ILE A 80 -10.82 4.64 -8.87
C ILE A 80 -10.92 3.12 -9.03
N SER A 81 -10.97 2.65 -10.28
CA SER A 81 -11.04 1.20 -10.54
C SER A 81 -9.76 0.49 -10.10
N ASP A 82 -8.59 1.13 -10.18
CA ASP A 82 -7.32 0.54 -9.74
C ASP A 82 -7.31 0.41 -8.21
N ILE A 83 -7.80 1.43 -7.50
CA ILE A 83 -7.94 1.38 -6.03
C ILE A 83 -8.90 0.25 -5.64
N TRP A 84 -10.11 0.22 -6.21
CA TRP A 84 -11.10 -0.80 -5.88
C TRP A 84 -10.59 -2.22 -6.16
N ASN A 85 -9.90 -2.43 -7.28
CA ASN A 85 -9.37 -3.74 -7.66
C ASN A 85 -8.09 -4.13 -6.89
N SER A 86 -7.46 -3.20 -6.17
CA SER A 86 -6.34 -3.50 -5.26
C SER A 86 -6.78 -4.00 -3.89
N LEU A 87 -8.03 -3.75 -3.50
CA LEU A 87 -8.59 -4.20 -2.22
C LEU A 87 -8.86 -5.71 -2.24
N THR A 88 -8.65 -6.37 -1.10
CA THR A 88 -9.14 -7.73 -0.89
C THR A 88 -10.67 -7.78 -0.91
N ASP A 89 -11.25 -8.94 -1.20
CA ASP A 89 -12.71 -9.13 -1.12
C ASP A 89 -13.26 -8.82 0.27
N SER A 90 -12.47 -9.06 1.31
CA SER A 90 -12.78 -8.73 2.69
C SER A 90 -12.75 -7.21 2.95
N GLU A 91 -11.75 -6.49 2.41
CA GLU A 91 -11.67 -5.03 2.49
C GLU A 91 -12.83 -4.36 1.74
N LYS A 92 -13.20 -4.85 0.55
CA LYS A 92 -14.34 -4.34 -0.23
C LYS A 92 -15.66 -4.39 0.57
N LYS A 93 -15.93 -5.52 1.23
CA LYS A 93 -17.10 -5.68 2.11
C LYS A 93 -17.07 -4.70 3.27
N LEU A 94 -15.90 -4.47 3.88
CA LEU A 94 -15.76 -3.50 4.97
C LEU A 94 -15.90 -2.05 4.49
N CYS A 95 -15.44 -1.70 3.29
CA CYS A 95 -15.65 -0.37 2.70
C CYS A 95 -17.14 -0.08 2.50
N ILE A 96 -17.91 -1.07 2.02
CA ILE A 96 -19.36 -0.94 1.86
C ILE A 96 -20.05 -0.84 3.21
N ARG A 97 -19.64 -1.66 4.18
CA ARG A 97 -20.27 -1.70 5.52
C ARG A 97 -19.96 -0.46 6.34
N TYR A 98 -18.73 0.02 6.31
CA TYR A 98 -18.22 1.14 7.12
C TYR A 98 -17.49 2.19 6.27
N PRO A 99 -18.18 2.88 5.35
CA PRO A 99 -17.56 3.78 4.36
C PRO A 99 -16.72 4.90 4.99
N PHE A 100 -17.24 5.55 6.04
CA PHE A 100 -16.50 6.60 6.74
C PHE A 100 -15.28 6.07 7.53
N ALA A 101 -15.37 4.84 8.05
CA ALA A 101 -14.23 4.21 8.70
C ALA A 101 -13.13 3.89 7.68
N ALA A 102 -13.51 3.42 6.48
CA ALA A 102 -12.56 3.16 5.40
C ALA A 102 -11.76 4.42 5.02
N LEU A 103 -12.38 5.61 4.95
CA LEU A 103 -11.66 6.87 4.74
C LEU A 103 -10.59 7.13 5.81
N LYS A 104 -10.88 6.78 7.07
CA LYS A 104 -9.94 6.92 8.19
C LYS A 104 -8.85 5.86 8.15
N VAL A 105 -9.14 4.64 7.68
CA VAL A 105 -8.13 3.60 7.41
C VAL A 105 -7.12 4.09 6.36
N ASN A 106 -7.60 4.69 5.26
CA ASN A 106 -6.71 5.26 4.23
C ASN A 106 -5.91 6.46 4.76
N THR A 107 -6.51 7.26 5.65
CA THR A 107 -5.81 8.35 6.35
C THR A 107 -4.66 7.79 7.20
N ALA A 108 -4.93 6.78 8.03
CA ALA A 108 -3.93 6.10 8.86
C ALA A 108 -2.82 5.48 8.00
N LYS A 109 -3.16 4.88 6.85
CA LYS A 109 -2.18 4.33 5.90
C LYS A 109 -1.22 5.42 5.40
N ASN A 110 -1.75 6.58 5.03
CA ASN A 110 -0.93 7.70 4.55
C ASN A 110 -0.01 8.26 5.65
N ILE A 111 -0.50 8.35 6.90
CA ILE A 111 0.32 8.70 8.07
C ILE A 111 1.44 7.68 8.23
N ALA A 112 1.11 6.38 8.25
CA ALA A 112 2.06 5.30 8.43
C ALA A 112 3.19 5.32 7.39
N THR A 113 2.85 5.45 6.10
CA THR A 113 3.83 5.57 5.02
C THR A 113 4.76 6.77 5.22
N SER A 114 4.18 7.95 5.47
CA SER A 114 4.94 9.19 5.68
C SER A 114 5.89 9.09 6.88
N LYS A 115 5.41 8.57 8.01
CA LYS A 115 6.24 8.40 9.22
C LYS A 115 7.32 7.34 9.03
N THR A 116 7.03 6.26 8.30
CA THR A 116 8.03 5.22 8.00
C THR A 116 9.18 5.81 7.17
N GLU A 117 8.84 6.52 6.09
CA GLU A 117 9.82 7.21 5.25
C GLU A 117 10.61 8.25 6.05
N SER A 118 9.96 9.00 6.96
CA SER A 118 10.63 9.99 7.80
C SER A 118 11.59 9.37 8.83
N LYS A 119 11.28 8.21 9.42
CA LYS A 119 12.10 7.58 10.48
C LYS A 119 13.20 6.69 9.91
N PHE A 120 12.93 6.00 8.79
CA PHE A 120 13.84 5.01 8.20
C PHE A 120 14.49 5.46 6.90
N GLY A 121 13.98 6.50 6.23
CA GLY A 121 14.44 6.93 4.91
C GLY A 121 14.04 5.98 3.78
N MET A 122 13.28 4.93 4.08
CA MET A 122 12.82 3.91 3.15
C MET A 122 11.50 3.29 3.65
N ASN A 123 10.88 2.49 2.79
CA ASN A 123 9.66 1.76 3.09
C ASN A 123 9.81 0.32 2.59
N GLY A 124 10.41 -0.54 3.42
CA GLY A 124 10.79 -1.90 3.06
C GLY A 124 9.67 -2.93 3.23
N LEU A 125 9.98 -4.16 2.83
CA LEU A 125 9.11 -5.34 2.93
C LEU A 125 9.85 -6.37 3.80
N GLY A 126 9.19 -6.90 4.83
CA GLY A 126 9.76 -7.92 5.72
C GLY A 126 10.83 -7.41 6.69
N ASP A 127 11.16 -6.12 6.66
CA ASP A 127 12.23 -5.53 7.46
C ASP A 127 11.71 -4.72 8.67
N ARG A 128 12.64 -4.12 9.40
CA ARG A 128 12.31 -3.31 10.58
C ARG A 128 11.43 -2.09 10.25
N SER A 129 11.56 -1.50 9.06
CA SER A 129 10.71 -0.39 8.63
C SER A 129 9.29 -0.86 8.35
N ASP A 130 9.12 -2.10 7.89
CA ASP A 130 7.82 -2.76 7.71
C ASP A 130 7.11 -2.98 9.06
N ALA A 131 7.83 -3.54 10.03
CA ALA A 131 7.31 -3.72 11.38
C ALA A 131 6.85 -2.39 12.01
N PHE A 132 7.65 -1.33 11.85
CA PHE A 132 7.26 0.02 12.26
C PHE A 132 5.98 0.49 11.54
N ARG A 133 5.92 0.34 10.21
CA ARG A 133 4.77 0.77 9.39
C ARG A 133 3.48 0.11 9.85
N HIS A 134 3.47 -1.20 10.06
CA HIS A 134 2.31 -1.94 10.55
C HIS A 134 1.90 -1.50 11.96
N GLY A 135 2.88 -1.28 12.84
CA GLY A 135 2.68 -0.73 14.17
C GLY A 135 1.94 0.61 14.14
N ILE A 136 2.49 1.60 13.42
CA ILE A 136 1.89 2.94 13.37
C ILE A 136 0.56 2.97 12.65
N TRP A 137 0.40 2.20 11.58
CA TRP A 137 -0.88 2.10 10.89
C TRP A 137 -1.98 1.60 11.84
N ASN A 138 -1.70 0.58 12.64
CA ASN A 138 -2.67 0.03 13.58
C ASN A 138 -2.93 0.91 14.79
N ALA A 139 -1.91 1.64 15.27
CA ALA A 139 -2.09 2.60 16.34
C ALA A 139 -2.99 3.77 15.89
N GLU A 140 -2.72 4.35 14.72
CA GLU A 140 -3.52 5.44 14.15
C GLU A 140 -4.94 4.99 13.82
N MET A 141 -5.11 3.79 13.25
CA MET A 141 -6.46 3.21 13.08
C MET A 141 -7.19 3.08 14.42
N THR A 142 -6.51 2.62 15.47
CA THR A 142 -7.13 2.45 16.79
C THR A 142 -7.62 3.78 17.35
N ILE A 143 -6.86 4.86 17.18
CA ILE A 143 -7.26 6.22 17.58
C ILE A 143 -8.44 6.73 16.75
N LEU A 144 -8.43 6.52 15.43
CA LEU A 144 -9.40 7.12 14.52
C LEU A 144 -10.74 6.38 14.47
N ILE A 145 -10.74 5.05 14.56
CA ILE A 145 -11.94 4.21 14.34
C ILE A 145 -12.21 3.20 15.46
N GLY A 146 -11.37 3.17 16.48
CA GLY A 146 -11.44 2.23 17.60
C GLY A 146 -10.82 0.87 17.28
N LYS A 147 -10.30 0.22 18.33
CA LYS A 147 -9.55 -1.05 18.26
C LYS A 147 -10.26 -2.16 17.50
N GLU A 148 -11.55 -2.37 17.75
CA GLU A 148 -12.34 -3.43 17.11
C GLU A 148 -12.42 -3.24 15.58
N LYS A 149 -12.64 -2.01 15.10
CA LYS A 149 -12.67 -1.77 13.65
C LYS A 149 -11.28 -1.79 13.05
N ALA A 150 -10.27 -1.28 13.77
CA ALA A 150 -8.88 -1.37 13.36
C ALA A 150 -8.47 -2.83 13.12
N GLU A 151 -8.85 -3.75 14.02
CA GLU A 151 -8.61 -5.18 13.87
C GLU A 151 -9.31 -5.77 12.64
N LEU A 152 -10.59 -5.43 12.41
CA LEU A 152 -11.33 -5.91 11.24
C LEU A 152 -10.65 -5.49 9.93
N PHE A 153 -10.29 -4.22 9.79
CA PHE A 153 -9.66 -3.71 8.58
C PHE A 153 -8.23 -4.24 8.40
N ALA A 154 -7.42 -4.26 9.45
CA ALA A 154 -6.06 -4.81 9.38
C ALA A 154 -6.08 -6.31 9.03
N THR A 155 -6.98 -7.10 9.62
CA THR A 155 -7.11 -8.53 9.31
C THR A 155 -7.58 -8.75 7.88
N ALA A 156 -8.51 -7.92 7.38
CA ALA A 156 -8.96 -7.97 6.00
C ALA A 156 -7.84 -7.62 5.00
N HIS A 157 -6.93 -6.72 5.37
CA HIS A 157 -5.75 -6.39 4.56
C HIS A 157 -4.79 -7.57 4.42
N GLU A 158 -4.70 -8.41 5.45
CA GLU A 158 -3.88 -9.62 5.44
C GLU A 158 -4.59 -10.86 4.84
N ASP A 159 -5.81 -10.70 4.32
CA ASP A 159 -6.59 -11.75 3.62
C ASP A 159 -6.17 -11.86 2.14
N LYS A 160 -4.87 -12.01 1.91
CA LYS A 160 -4.24 -12.14 0.59
C LYS A 160 -3.84 -13.60 0.32
N ASP A 161 -3.57 -13.91 -0.94
CA ASP A 161 -3.00 -15.21 -1.32
C ASP A 161 -1.61 -15.40 -0.69
N VAL A 162 -1.49 -16.42 0.18
CA VAL A 162 -0.26 -16.77 0.88
C VAL A 162 0.57 -17.84 0.18
N THR A 163 0.26 -18.18 -1.07
CA THR A 163 1.04 -19.17 -1.81
C THR A 163 2.33 -18.57 -2.39
N GLY A 164 3.42 -19.34 -2.25
CA GLY A 164 4.74 -18.95 -2.75
C GLY A 164 5.48 -17.96 -1.84
N ASN A 165 6.37 -17.19 -2.45
CA ASN A 165 7.25 -16.26 -1.76
C ASN A 165 6.99 -14.82 -2.22
N GLU A 166 7.30 -13.87 -1.35
CA GLU A 166 7.39 -12.46 -1.67
C GLU A 166 8.69 -12.13 -2.43
N SER A 167 8.81 -10.87 -2.86
CA SER A 167 9.96 -10.38 -3.65
C SER A 167 11.31 -10.41 -2.92
N ASP A 168 11.28 -10.46 -1.59
CA ASP A 168 12.44 -10.61 -0.71
C ASP A 168 12.90 -12.08 -0.57
N GLY A 169 12.14 -13.02 -1.15
CA GLY A 169 12.42 -14.45 -1.14
C GLY A 169 11.84 -15.20 0.07
N TYR A 170 11.17 -14.52 1.01
CA TYR A 170 10.52 -15.17 2.16
C TYR A 170 9.10 -15.64 1.83
N PRO A 171 8.58 -16.69 2.49
CA PRO A 171 7.22 -17.17 2.24
C PRO A 171 6.17 -16.09 2.53
N LYS A 172 5.16 -15.95 1.66
CA LYS A 172 4.07 -14.98 1.88
C LYS A 172 3.30 -15.23 3.17
N ALA A 173 3.18 -16.50 3.57
CA ALA A 173 2.59 -16.87 4.85
C ALA A 173 3.39 -16.30 6.04
N ALA A 174 4.72 -16.21 5.95
CA ALA A 174 5.55 -15.65 7.01
C ALA A 174 5.38 -14.12 7.11
N HIS A 175 5.26 -13.42 5.98
CA HIS A 175 4.89 -12.00 5.94
C HIS A 175 3.54 -11.77 6.62
N ARG A 176 2.52 -12.53 6.21
CA ARG A 176 1.18 -12.45 6.80
C ARG A 176 1.19 -12.65 8.32
N ASP A 177 1.93 -13.63 8.82
CA ASP A 177 2.01 -13.92 10.26
C ASP A 177 2.74 -12.80 11.02
N MET A 178 3.81 -12.24 10.43
CA MET A 178 4.51 -11.05 10.94
C MET A 178 3.57 -9.84 10.99
N ASP A 179 2.87 -9.56 9.90
CA ASP A 179 1.96 -8.42 9.76
C ASP A 179 0.82 -8.52 10.76
N LEU A 180 0.15 -9.68 10.88
CA LEU A 180 -0.91 -9.90 11.86
C LEU A 180 -0.44 -9.66 13.31
N HIS A 181 0.78 -10.11 13.64
CA HIS A 181 1.38 -9.88 14.96
C HIS A 181 1.68 -8.40 15.21
N ASN A 182 2.40 -7.75 14.30
CA ASN A 182 2.76 -6.34 14.40
C ASN A 182 1.53 -5.43 14.40
N ASN A 183 0.49 -5.80 13.63
CA ASN A 183 -0.81 -5.15 13.65
C ASN A 183 -1.42 -5.18 15.05
N ALA A 184 -1.41 -6.35 15.73
CA ALA A 184 -1.93 -6.48 17.09
C ALA A 184 -1.15 -5.62 18.09
N VAL A 185 0.18 -5.67 18.07
CA VAL A 185 1.04 -4.84 18.94
C VAL A 185 0.76 -3.35 18.73
N GLY A 186 0.66 -2.89 17.47
CA GLY A 186 0.32 -1.51 17.15
C GLY A 186 -1.04 -1.06 17.70
N ARG A 187 -2.06 -1.94 17.68
CA ARG A 187 -3.37 -1.63 18.26
C ARG A 187 -3.31 -1.46 19.78
N GLU A 188 -2.57 -2.30 20.49
CA GLU A 188 -2.38 -2.16 21.94
C GLU A 188 -1.72 -0.82 22.28
N ILE A 189 -0.63 -0.47 21.58
CA ILE A 189 0.07 0.80 21.77
C ILE A 189 -0.86 1.99 21.48
N GLY A 190 -1.65 1.91 20.41
CA GLY A 190 -2.64 2.94 20.05
C GLY A 190 -3.71 3.14 21.12
N GLU A 191 -4.20 2.06 21.73
CA GLU A 191 -5.19 2.10 22.80
C GLU A 191 -4.62 2.75 24.08
N ASP A 192 -3.40 2.35 24.47
CA ASP A 192 -2.71 2.88 25.65
C ASP A 192 -2.30 4.34 25.50
N ASN A 193 -2.13 4.82 24.26
CA ASN A 193 -1.64 6.16 23.94
C ASN A 193 -2.66 6.97 23.13
N ASN A 194 -3.96 6.82 23.40
CA ASN A 194 -5.05 7.42 22.62
C ASN A 194 -5.14 8.96 22.54
N LYS A 195 -4.21 9.67 23.19
CA LYS A 195 -4.08 11.14 23.15
C LYS A 195 -2.79 11.60 22.46
N ALA A 196 -1.93 10.68 22.05
CA ALA A 196 -0.72 11.01 21.34
C ALA A 196 -1.06 11.67 20.00
N THR A 197 -0.27 12.66 19.63
CA THR A 197 -0.22 13.17 18.26
C THR A 197 0.43 12.14 17.34
N GLU A 198 0.26 12.29 16.02
CA GLU A 198 0.88 11.42 15.02
C GLU A 198 2.41 11.35 15.15
N GLU A 199 3.07 12.45 15.55
CA GLU A 199 4.52 12.46 15.77
C GLU A 199 4.92 11.75 17.07
N GLU A 200 4.18 11.98 18.16
CA GLU A 200 4.42 11.28 19.42
C GLU A 200 4.18 9.77 19.28
N MET A 201 3.14 9.37 18.55
CA MET A 201 2.86 7.97 18.25
C MET A 201 3.99 7.35 17.42
N ALA A 202 4.50 8.06 16.41
CA ALA A 202 5.67 7.64 15.65
C ALA A 202 6.91 7.48 16.53
N ASP A 203 7.17 8.39 17.47
CA ASP A 203 8.28 8.27 18.41
C ASP A 203 8.11 7.07 19.35
N ILE A 204 6.90 6.85 19.89
CA ILE A 204 6.60 5.72 20.77
C ILE A 204 6.88 4.40 20.05
N ILE A 205 6.33 4.21 18.85
CA ILE A 205 6.45 2.97 18.10
C ILE A 205 7.89 2.78 17.60
N TYR A 206 8.56 3.86 17.19
CA TYR A 206 9.96 3.79 16.78
C TYR A 206 10.86 3.32 17.94
N ASN A 207 10.66 3.88 19.14
CA ASN A 207 11.41 3.48 20.32
C ASN A 207 11.11 2.03 20.71
N GLU A 208 9.86 1.59 20.60
CA GLU A 208 9.48 0.19 20.84
C GLU A 208 10.13 -0.77 19.82
N VAL A 209 10.15 -0.42 18.53
CA VAL A 209 10.81 -1.22 17.47
C VAL A 209 12.34 -1.29 17.68
N MET A 210 12.95 -0.24 18.22
CA MET A 210 14.39 -0.18 18.51
C MET A 210 14.78 -0.80 19.86
N SER A 211 13.81 -1.20 20.68
CA SER A 211 14.04 -1.79 21.99
C SER A 211 14.67 -3.18 21.85
N PRO A 212 15.66 -3.54 22.70
CA PRO A 212 16.18 -4.91 22.75
C PRO A 212 15.12 -5.92 23.26
N GLU A 213 14.06 -5.44 23.90
CA GLU A 213 12.93 -6.23 24.40
C GLU A 213 11.67 -6.05 23.54
N THR A 214 11.83 -5.58 22.29
CA THR A 214 10.71 -5.27 21.40
C THR A 214 9.77 -6.45 21.22
N GLN A 215 8.47 -6.15 21.20
CA GLN A 215 7.46 -7.13 20.78
C GLN A 215 7.28 -7.20 19.28
N PHE A 216 7.76 -6.22 18.51
CA PHE A 216 7.67 -6.25 17.05
C PHE A 216 8.59 -7.32 16.47
N VAL A 217 8.18 -7.93 15.36
CA VAL A 217 8.96 -8.96 14.65
C VAL A 217 9.15 -8.56 13.20
N TRP A 218 10.27 -8.98 12.60
CA TRP A 218 10.58 -8.82 11.18
C TRP A 218 11.29 -10.07 10.66
N LEU A 219 11.30 -10.27 9.34
CA LEU A 219 11.85 -11.46 8.68
C LEU A 219 13.34 -11.32 8.39
N HIS A 220 13.80 -10.11 8.09
CA HIS A 220 15.21 -9.83 7.80
C HIS A 220 15.60 -8.38 8.13
N GLU A 221 16.91 -8.13 8.15
CA GLU A 221 17.47 -6.78 8.32
C GLU A 221 17.36 -5.93 7.06
#